data_AF-A0A816HJR0-F1
#
_entry.id   AF-A0A816HJR0-F1
#
_cell.length_a   1.000
_cell.length_b   1.000
_cell.length_c   1.000
_cell.angle_alpha   90.00
_cell.angle_beta   90.00
_cell.angle_gamma   90.00
#
_symmetry.space_group_name_H-M   'P 1'
#
loop_
_entity.id
_entity.type
_entity.pdbx_description
1 polymer ?
#
loop_
_entity_poly.entity_id
_entity_poly.type
_entity_poly.pdbx_seq_one_letter_code
_entity_poly.pdbx_strand_id
1 'polypeptide(L)'
;MQPRSHSIDFVRFKSPHTGENIQQLTECILDRFNIKEKIYRIVTDNASTLIKAYKFGLSVEDDADDSNISLRDDDSDELSINTNTFLQIADGE
;
A
#
# COMPACT_ATOMS: atom_id res chain seq x y z
N MET A 1 -21.26 -17.69 6.25
CA MET A 1 -20.51 -16.90 7.24
C MET A 1 -20.83 -15.43 6.99
N GLN A 2 -21.27 -14.67 8.00
CA GLN A 2 -21.57 -13.24 7.82
C GLN A 2 -20.33 -12.41 8.19
N PRO A 3 -19.97 -11.37 7.40
CA PRO A 3 -18.87 -10.48 7.75
C PRO A 3 -19.22 -9.71 9.03
N ARG A 4 -18.23 -9.56 9.92
CA ARG A 4 -18.36 -8.76 11.14
C ARG A 4 -17.44 -7.57 11.07
N SER A 5 -17.96 -6.40 11.45
CA SER A 5 -17.20 -5.17 11.59
C SER A 5 -16.93 -4.89 13.07
N HIS A 6 -15.69 -4.58 13.41
CA HIS A 6 -15.31 -4.14 14.75
C HIS A 6 -14.37 -2.94 14.64
N SER A 7 -14.64 -1.90 15.42
CA SER A 7 -13.69 -0.79 15.59
C SER A 7 -12.53 -1.29 16.46
N ILE A 8 -11.31 -1.06 15.99
CA ILE A 8 -10.09 -1.54 16.66
C ILE A 8 -9.54 -0.46 17.59
N ASP A 9 -9.55 0.79 17.15
CA ASP A 9 -9.15 1.95 17.97
C ASP A 9 -9.79 3.25 17.48
N PHE A 10 -9.80 4.26 18.34
CA PHE A 10 -10.18 5.64 18.00
C PHE A 10 -9.22 6.63 18.68
N VAL A 11 -8.32 7.20 17.90
CA VAL A 11 -7.21 8.03 18.40
C VAL A 11 -7.27 9.44 17.81
N ARG A 12 -7.06 10.44 18.65
CA ARG A 12 -6.81 11.82 18.18
C ARG A 12 -5.39 11.92 17.64
N PHE A 13 -5.26 12.12 16.33
CA PHE A 13 -3.98 12.42 15.69
C PHE A 13 -3.62 13.90 15.84
N LYS A 14 -2.49 14.22 16.48
CA LYS A 14 -1.99 15.60 16.59
C LYS A 14 -1.05 15.90 15.44
N SER A 15 -1.08 17.12 14.90
CA SER A 15 -0.17 17.55 13.84
C SER A 15 1.30 17.35 14.23
N PRO A 16 2.20 17.06 13.27
CA PRO A 16 1.99 17.14 11.81
C PRO A 16 1.43 15.85 11.17
N HIS A 17 0.46 16.01 10.27
CA HIS A 17 -0.25 14.93 9.55
C HIS A 17 0.49 14.44 8.29
N THR A 18 1.78 14.10 8.43
CA THR A 18 2.54 13.55 7.30
C THR A 18 2.16 12.09 7.04
N GLY A 19 2.45 11.58 5.83
CA GLY A 19 2.17 10.19 5.48
C GLY A 19 2.91 9.21 6.39
N GLU A 20 4.16 9.51 6.70
CA GLU A 20 5.04 8.70 7.57
C GLU A 20 4.49 8.63 9.00
N ASN A 21 4.02 9.76 9.56
CA ASN A 21 3.48 9.76 10.91
C ASN A 21 2.15 9.01 10.99
N ILE A 22 1.32 9.09 9.94
CA ILE A 22 0.07 8.33 9.85
C ILE A 22 0.35 6.84 9.77
N GLN A 23 1.31 6.44 8.92
CA GLN A 23 1.74 5.06 8.80
C GLN A 23 2.27 4.53 10.14
N GLN A 24 3.19 5.27 10.79
CA GLN A 24 3.78 4.86 12.06
C GLN A 24 2.73 4.67 13.17
N LEU A 25 1.76 5.60 13.28
CA LEU A 25 0.69 5.44 14.27
C LEU A 25 -0.16 4.21 13.95
N THR A 26 -0.49 4.00 12.68
CA THR A 26 -1.29 2.87 12.24
C THR A 26 -0.57 1.57 12.56
N GLU A 27 0.72 1.43 12.22
CA GLU A 27 1.53 0.25 12.56
C GLU A 27 1.55 -0.03 14.06
N CYS A 28 1.73 1.01 14.89
CA CYS A 28 1.69 0.87 16.35
C CYS A 28 0.33 0.33 16.85
N ILE A 29 -0.78 0.77 16.26
CA ILE A 29 -2.12 0.25 16.59
C ILE A 29 -2.22 -1.22 16.18
N LEU A 30 -1.82 -1.56 14.96
CA LEU A 30 -1.90 -2.92 14.42
C LEU A 30 -1.03 -3.92 15.19
N ASP A 31 0.17 -3.50 15.58
CA ASP A 31 1.09 -4.30 16.40
C ASP A 31 0.52 -4.53 17.80
N ARG A 32 -0.09 -3.50 18.42
CA ARG A 32 -0.75 -3.63 19.73
C ARG A 32 -1.86 -4.67 19.76
N PHE A 33 -2.56 -4.88 18.65
CA PHE A 33 -3.60 -5.90 18.53
C PHE A 33 -3.12 -7.21 17.87
N ASN A 34 -1.84 -7.30 17.50
CA ASN A 34 -1.25 -8.47 16.83
C ASN A 34 -2.01 -8.87 15.55
N ILE A 35 -2.33 -7.87 14.73
CA ILE A 35 -3.09 -8.01 13.47
C ILE A 35 -2.36 -7.48 12.24
N LYS A 36 -1.16 -6.90 12.39
CA LYS A 36 -0.41 -6.32 11.26
C LYS A 36 -0.26 -7.30 10.09
N GLU A 37 0.09 -8.56 10.38
CA GLU A 37 0.25 -9.63 9.38
C GLU A 37 -1.08 -10.23 8.88
N LYS A 38 -2.23 -9.81 9.42
CA LYS A 38 -3.56 -10.32 9.05
C LYS A 38 -4.33 -9.37 8.13
N ILE A 39 -3.72 -8.25 7.75
CA ILE A 39 -4.35 -7.23 6.91
C ILE A 39 -4.20 -7.65 5.45
N TYR A 40 -5.33 -7.85 4.79
CA TYR A 40 -5.37 -8.11 3.37
C TYR A 40 -5.50 -6.82 2.54
N ARG A 41 -6.27 -5.84 3.03
CA ARG A 41 -6.58 -4.61 2.29
C ARG A 41 -6.80 -3.44 3.23
N ILE A 42 -6.30 -2.28 2.84
CA ILE A 42 -6.55 -1.00 3.50
C ILE A 42 -7.40 -0.14 2.55
N VAL A 43 -8.47 0.45 3.07
CA VAL A 43 -9.35 1.37 2.34
C VAL A 43 -9.34 2.71 3.07
N THR A 44 -8.97 3.77 2.36
CA THR A 44 -8.89 5.14 2.88
C THR A 44 -9.56 6.11 1.92
N ASP A 45 -9.76 7.36 2.35
CA ASP A 45 -10.17 8.42 1.43
C ASP A 45 -9.02 8.83 0.51
N ASN A 46 -9.31 9.68 -0.49
CA ASN A 46 -8.32 10.14 -1.46
C ASN A 46 -7.44 11.31 -0.94
N ALA A 47 -7.26 11.44 0.38
CA ALA A 47 -6.39 12.47 0.94
C ALA A 47 -4.92 12.17 0.59
N SER A 48 -4.20 13.19 0.12
CA SER A 48 -2.80 13.04 -0.34
C SER A 48 -1.87 12.44 0.72
N THR A 49 -2.12 12.73 2.00
CA THR A 49 -1.33 12.19 3.13
C THR A 49 -1.62 10.72 3.39
N LEU A 50 -2.87 10.26 3.21
CA LEU A 50 -3.23 8.84 3.31
C LEU A 50 -2.69 8.05 2.11
N ILE A 51 -2.80 8.61 0.91
CA ILE A 51 -2.19 8.01 -0.28
C ILE A 51 -0.69 7.82 -0.05
N LYS A 52 0.03 8.83 0.47
CA LYS A 52 1.45 8.71 0.79
C LYS A 52 1.74 7.65 1.87
N ALA A 53 0.91 7.59 2.91
CA ALA A 53 1.06 6.62 4.00
C ALA A 53 0.94 5.15 3.55
N TYR A 54 0.20 4.89 2.47
CA TYR A 54 -0.11 3.53 2.01
C TYR A 54 0.32 3.22 0.57
N LYS A 55 1.03 4.14 -0.11
CA LYS A 55 1.62 3.90 -1.44
C LYS A 55 2.94 3.13 -1.40
N PHE A 56 3.61 3.06 -0.25
CA PHE A 56 4.91 2.39 -0.12
C PHE A 56 4.71 0.98 0.49
N GLY A 57 4.95 -0.07 -0.28
CA GLY A 57 5.03 -1.45 0.23
C GLY A 57 3.76 -2.29 0.17
N LEU A 58 2.67 -1.82 -0.44
CA LEU A 58 1.61 -2.72 -0.89
C LEU A 58 1.97 -3.20 -2.31
N SER A 59 2.81 -4.24 -2.39
CA SER A 59 2.82 -5.12 -3.55
C SER A 59 1.48 -5.86 -3.57
N VAL A 60 0.42 -5.17 -3.97
CA VAL A 60 -0.78 -5.83 -4.44
C VAL A 60 -0.39 -6.30 -5.83
N GLU A 61 -0.24 -7.60 -6.01
CA GLU A 61 -0.26 -8.18 -7.34
C GLU A 61 -1.54 -7.67 -8.01
N ASP A 62 -1.37 -6.92 -9.10
CA ASP A 62 -2.44 -6.28 -9.87
C ASP A 62 -3.42 -7.35 -10.38
N ASP A 63 -4.43 -7.69 -9.57
CA ASP A 63 -5.71 -8.14 -10.12
C ASP A 63 -6.42 -6.90 -10.67
N ALA A 64 -6.01 -6.56 -11.89
CA ALA A 64 -6.72 -5.77 -12.90
C ALA A 64 -7.91 -4.93 -12.40
N ASP A 65 -7.66 -3.65 -12.08
CA ASP A 65 -8.62 -2.61 -12.41
C ASP A 65 -7.88 -1.31 -12.79
N ASP A 66 -8.27 -0.82 -13.95
CA ASP A 66 -7.67 0.24 -14.73
C ASP A 66 -7.90 1.60 -14.06
N SER A 67 -7.00 1.99 -13.17
CA SER A 67 -6.87 3.39 -12.76
C SER A 67 -5.46 3.90 -13.08
N ASN A 68 -5.29 4.24 -14.34
CA ASN A 68 -4.19 5.04 -14.90
C ASN A 68 -3.86 6.24 -13.99
N ILE A 69 -2.92 6.04 -13.07
CA ILE A 69 -2.38 7.10 -12.23
C ILE A 69 -1.10 7.61 -12.91
N SER A 70 -1.30 8.57 -13.82
CA SER A 70 -0.23 9.37 -14.43
C SER A 70 0.50 10.14 -13.31
N LEU A 71 1.55 9.54 -12.76
CA LEU A 71 2.52 10.23 -11.91
C LEU A 71 3.54 10.92 -12.82
N ARG A 72 3.23 12.17 -13.17
CA ARG A 72 4.26 13.13 -13.56
C ARG A 72 4.63 13.92 -12.33
N ASP A 73 5.66 13.44 -11.64
CA ASP A 73 6.50 14.31 -10.82
C ASP A 73 7.89 14.24 -11.44
N ASP A 74 8.20 15.30 -12.19
CA ASP A 74 9.48 15.65 -12.75
C ASP A 74 10.45 15.93 -11.60
N ASP A 75 11.33 14.98 -11.30
CA ASP A 75 12.70 15.24 -10.87
C ASP A 75 13.54 13.98 -11.15
N SER A 76 14.59 14.18 -11.93
CA SER A 76 15.47 13.21 -12.57
C SER A 76 16.09 12.18 -11.61
N ASP A 77 15.92 10.89 -11.94
CA ASP A 77 17.02 9.92 -12.11
C ASP A 77 16.48 8.69 -12.86
N GLU A 78 17.00 8.47 -14.07
CA GLU A 78 16.64 7.34 -14.95
C GLU A 78 16.92 5.99 -14.28
N LEU A 79 15.87 5.22 -13.99
CA LEU A 79 15.93 3.76 -13.95
C LEU A 79 15.07 3.23 -15.07
N SER A 80 15.70 3.03 -16.24
CA SER A 80 15.11 2.34 -17.38
C SER A 80 14.86 0.88 -17.00
N ILE A 81 13.66 0.55 -16.54
CA ILE A 81 13.24 -0.84 -16.41
C ILE A 81 12.96 -1.35 -17.82
N ASN A 82 13.89 -2.17 -18.32
CA ASN A 82 13.76 -2.81 -19.62
C ASN A 82 12.74 -3.95 -19.54
N THR A 83 11.49 -3.68 -19.94
CA THR A 83 10.53 -4.76 -20.18
C THR A 83 10.83 -5.44 -21.52
N ASN A 84 11.87 -6.27 -21.57
CA ASN A 84 12.10 -7.23 -22.66
C ASN A 84 11.88 -8.66 -22.13
N THR A 85 10.60 -9.01 -22.08
CA THR A 85 9.94 -10.21 -22.60
C THR A 85 10.68 -11.58 -22.69
N PHE A 86 9.94 -12.59 -22.20
CA PHE A 86 9.99 -14.05 -22.46
C PHE A 86 11.05 -14.91 -21.76
N LEU A 87 10.62 -15.56 -20.66
CA LEU A 87 11.07 -16.90 -20.30
C LEU A 87 10.64 -17.89 -21.40
N GLN A 88 11.61 -18.59 -21.99
CA GLN A 88 11.34 -19.82 -22.71
C GLN A 88 11.67 -20.98 -21.77
N ILE A 89 10.63 -21.61 -21.25
CA ILE A 89 10.72 -22.90 -20.55
C ILE A 89 10.92 -23.98 -21.62
N ALA A 90 11.87 -24.89 -21.41
CA ALA A 90 11.88 -26.18 -22.07
C ALA A 90 12.23 -27.26 -21.02
N ASP A 91 11.33 -28.23 -20.92
CA ASP A 91 11.32 -29.39 -20.02
C ASP A 91 12.38 -30.46 -20.35
N GLY A 92 12.74 -31.27 -19.34
CA GLY A 92 13.29 -32.65 -19.45
C GLY A 92 14.74 -32.79 -19.94
N GLU A 93 15.59 -33.67 -19.43
CA GLU A 93 15.46 -34.94 -18.66
C GLU A 93 16.45 -34.99 -17.49
#